data_AF-A0A2V8VCP0-F1
#
_entry.id   AF-A0A2V8VCP0-F1
#
_cell.length_a   1.000
_cell.length_b   1.000
_cell.length_c   1.000
_cell.angle_alpha   90.00
_cell.angle_beta   90.00
_cell.angle_gamma   90.00
#
_symmetry.space_group_name_H-M   'P 1'
#
loop_
_entity.id
_entity.type
_entity.pdbx_description
1 polymer ?
#
loop_
_entity_poly.entity_id
_entity_poly.type
_entity_poly.pdbx_seq_one_letter_code
_entity_poly.pdbx_strand_id
1 'polypeptide(L)'
;MTEPPTLTIPPAIVGLDATQAQRTSAGLDLRVTGFDNTRTASKITFTFFDQGGTTLSPGAITVDGFAAFQQFFAASDLGGVFALHAFISVMGNPAQVRPLRSKSRMQQEPLRRADYAS
;
A
#
# COMPACT_ATOMS: atom_id res chain seq x y z
N MET A 1 32.70 8.37 28.90
CA MET A 1 31.82 8.48 27.72
C MET A 1 30.83 7.32 27.82
N THR A 2 29.54 7.61 27.87
CA THR A 2 28.49 6.57 27.95
C THR A 2 28.01 6.27 26.54
N GLU A 3 28.01 5.00 26.14
CA GLU A 3 27.48 4.58 24.85
C GLU A 3 25.96 4.85 24.79
N PRO A 4 25.41 5.35 23.66
CA PRO A 4 23.98 5.60 23.56
C PRO A 4 23.18 4.29 23.74
N PRO A 5 22.06 4.29 24.47
CA PRO A 5 21.26 3.09 24.67
C PRO A 5 20.67 2.61 23.35
N THR A 6 20.73 1.31 23.10
CA THR A 6 20.14 0.68 21.92
C THR A 6 18.65 0.40 22.16
N LEU A 7 17.78 0.85 21.24
CA LEU A 7 16.34 0.56 21.26
C LEU A 7 15.98 -0.34 20.08
N THR A 8 15.59 -1.58 20.37
CA THR A 8 15.12 -2.52 19.35
C THR A 8 13.64 -2.29 19.06
N ILE A 9 13.31 -2.03 17.80
CA ILE A 9 11.92 -1.92 17.34
C ILE A 9 11.52 -3.27 16.72
N PRO A 10 10.44 -3.93 17.20
CA PRO A 10 10.01 -5.20 16.64
C PRO A 10 9.48 -5.03 15.20
N PRO A 11 9.61 -6.05 14.33
CA PRO A 11 8.99 -6.08 13.01
C PRO A 11 7.48 -5.76 13.06
N ALA A 12 7.03 -4.85 12.22
CA ALA A 12 5.62 -4.54 12.03
C ALA A 12 5.12 -5.09 10.70
N ILE A 13 3.80 -5.31 10.58
CA ILE A 13 3.18 -5.62 9.29
C ILE A 13 3.33 -4.41 8.37
N VAL A 14 3.63 -4.64 7.10
CA VAL A 14 3.69 -3.60 6.07
C VAL A 14 2.34 -2.87 5.99
N GLY A 15 2.35 -1.55 6.19
CA GLY A 15 1.18 -0.69 6.12
C GLY A 15 1.12 0.08 4.81
N LEU A 16 -0.10 0.37 4.35
CA LEU A 16 -0.36 1.31 3.25
C LEU A 16 -1.02 2.57 3.80
N ASP A 17 -0.40 3.73 3.53
CA ASP A 17 -0.91 5.03 3.97
C ASP A 17 -1.90 5.60 2.95
N ALA A 18 -1.51 5.59 1.68
CA ALA A 18 -2.31 6.09 0.58
C ALA A 18 -2.21 5.18 -0.64
N THR A 19 -3.30 5.11 -1.38
CA THR A 19 -3.34 4.53 -2.72
C THR A 19 -4.11 5.49 -3.61
N GLN A 20 -3.57 5.79 -4.78
CA GLN A 20 -4.20 6.59 -5.82
C GLN A 20 -4.21 5.77 -7.10
N ALA A 21 -5.32 5.85 -7.81
CA ALA A 21 -5.48 5.22 -9.12
C ALA A 21 -6.09 6.23 -10.07
N GLN A 22 -5.34 6.63 -11.09
CA GLN A 22 -5.79 7.53 -12.14
C GLN A 22 -6.02 6.74 -13.42
N ARG A 23 -7.21 6.89 -14.00
CA ARG A 23 -7.52 6.32 -15.32
C ARG A 23 -6.78 7.09 -16.40
N THR A 24 -6.27 6.35 -17.37
CA THR A 24 -5.67 6.85 -18.60
C THR A 24 -6.37 6.19 -19.80
N SER A 25 -6.06 6.64 -21.01
CA SER A 25 -6.55 5.99 -22.24
C SER A 25 -6.02 4.56 -22.43
N ALA A 26 -4.90 4.20 -21.77
CA ALA A 26 -4.21 2.93 -21.93
C ALA A 26 -4.28 2.02 -20.69
N GLY A 27 -4.91 2.46 -19.59
CA GLY A 27 -4.93 1.69 -18.33
C GLY A 27 -5.04 2.56 -17.08
N LEU A 28 -4.41 2.13 -15.99
CA LEU A 28 -4.39 2.80 -14.69
C LEU A 28 -2.97 3.18 -14.28
N ASP A 29 -2.77 4.45 -13.92
CA ASP A 29 -1.60 4.94 -13.20
C ASP A 29 -1.84 4.82 -11.70
N LEU A 30 -1.00 4.05 -11.00
CA LEU A 30 -1.15 3.73 -9.59
C LEU A 30 -0.01 4.33 -8.78
N ARG A 31 -0.37 5.01 -7.69
CA ARG A 31 0.59 5.52 -6.71
C ARG A 31 0.24 4.98 -5.34
N VAL A 32 1.21 4.34 -4.69
CA VAL A 32 1.04 3.75 -3.36
C VAL A 32 2.12 4.33 -2.46
N THR A 33 1.74 4.78 -1.27
CA THR A 33 2.69 5.08 -0.20
C THR A 33 2.39 4.21 1.00
N GLY A 34 3.42 3.84 1.75
CA GLY A 34 3.27 2.98 2.91
C GLY A 34 4.50 2.94 3.78
N PHE A 35 4.50 2.00 4.72
CA PHE A 35 5.54 1.83 5.72
C PHE A 35 5.87 0.36 5.93
N ASP A 36 7.17 0.05 5.97
CA ASP A 36 7.76 -1.23 6.31
C ASP A 36 9.08 -1.01 7.09
N ASN A 37 9.04 -1.21 8.41
CA ASN A 37 10.23 -1.04 9.25
C ASN A 37 11.29 -2.15 9.07
N THR A 38 10.94 -3.26 8.41
CA THR A 38 11.86 -4.34 8.09
C THR A 38 12.53 -4.16 6.74
N ARG A 39 11.98 -3.29 5.88
CA ARG A 39 12.44 -3.06 4.50
C ARG A 39 12.49 -4.33 3.65
N THR A 40 11.46 -5.16 3.79
CA THR A 40 11.31 -6.45 3.09
C THR A 40 10.24 -6.43 2.00
N ALA A 41 9.44 -5.36 1.90
CA ALA A 41 8.48 -5.15 0.84
C ALA A 41 9.13 -5.31 -0.54
N SER A 42 8.56 -6.17 -1.37
CA SER A 42 9.14 -6.56 -2.66
C SER A 42 8.10 -6.73 -3.77
N LYS A 43 6.84 -6.97 -3.42
CA LYS A 43 5.76 -7.21 -4.37
C LYS A 43 4.50 -6.50 -3.92
N ILE A 44 3.70 -6.04 -4.88
CA ILE A 44 2.36 -5.52 -4.62
C ILE A 44 1.38 -6.19 -5.57
N THR A 45 0.26 -6.66 -5.05
CA THR A 45 -0.83 -7.26 -5.82
C THR A 45 -2.03 -6.33 -5.83
N PHE A 46 -2.55 -6.05 -7.03
CA PHE A 46 -3.71 -5.19 -7.25
C PHE A 46 -4.88 -6.02 -7.77
N THR A 47 -6.06 -5.82 -7.19
CA THR A 47 -7.31 -6.40 -7.70
C THR A 47 -8.29 -5.26 -7.98
N PHE A 48 -8.79 -5.20 -9.22
CA PHE A 48 -9.72 -4.16 -9.64
C PHE A 48 -11.15 -4.66 -9.63
N PHE A 49 -12.07 -3.80 -9.22
CA PHE A 49 -13.49 -4.11 -9.16
C PHE A 49 -14.29 -3.07 -9.96
N ASP A 50 -15.37 -3.53 -10.58
CA ASP A 50 -16.38 -2.65 -11.17
C ASP A 50 -17.25 -1.97 -10.10
N GLN A 51 -18.26 -1.22 -10.53
CA GLN A 51 -19.18 -0.55 -9.61
C GLN A 51 -20.09 -1.52 -8.83
N GLY A 52 -20.32 -2.73 -9.36
CA GLY A 52 -21.08 -3.80 -8.70
C GLY A 52 -20.25 -4.64 -7.72
N GLY A 53 -18.94 -4.38 -7.63
CA GLY A 53 -18.02 -5.17 -6.80
C GLY A 53 -17.51 -6.44 -7.47
N THR A 54 -17.74 -6.60 -8.77
CA THR A 54 -17.22 -7.74 -9.55
C THR A 54 -15.77 -7.49 -9.93
N THR A 55 -14.92 -8.50 -9.77
CA THR A 55 -13.53 -8.42 -10.19
C THR A 55 -13.43 -8.22 -11.70
N LEU A 56 -12.67 -7.21 -12.12
CA LEU A 56 -12.36 -6.97 -13.53
C LEU A 56 -11.24 -7.90 -14.01
N SER A 57 -11.35 -8.42 -15.23
CA SER A 57 -10.28 -9.17 -15.87
C SER A 57 -8.99 -8.33 -15.97
N PRO A 58 -7.80 -8.93 -15.82
CA PRO A 58 -7.52 -10.36 -15.65
C PRO A 58 -7.64 -10.89 -14.20
N GLY A 59 -8.08 -10.07 -13.25
CA GLY A 59 -8.09 -10.42 -11.82
C GLY A 59 -6.93 -9.80 -11.06
N ALA A 60 -6.36 -10.55 -10.11
CA ALA A 60 -5.23 -10.09 -9.32
C ALA A 60 -3.97 -9.92 -10.19
N ILE A 61 -3.40 -8.72 -10.22
CA ILE A 61 -2.19 -8.37 -10.95
C ILE A 61 -1.08 -8.12 -9.94
N THR A 62 -0.06 -8.98 -9.95
CA THR A 62 1.12 -8.82 -9.10
C THR A 62 2.23 -8.10 -9.85
N VAL A 63 2.71 -7.01 -9.29
CA VAL A 63 3.88 -6.27 -9.75
C VAL A 63 5.07 -6.67 -8.89
N ASP A 64 6.14 -7.14 -9.53
CA ASP A 64 7.43 -7.29 -8.87
C ASP A 64 8.06 -5.91 -8.71
N GLY A 65 8.06 -5.40 -7.49
CA GLY A 65 8.58 -4.09 -7.13
C GLY A 65 9.98 -4.15 -6.52
N PHE A 66 10.62 -5.32 -6.47
CA PHE A 66 11.81 -5.53 -5.64
C PHE A 66 12.91 -4.52 -5.93
N ALA A 67 13.22 -4.26 -7.22
CA ALA A 67 14.22 -3.28 -7.61
C ALA A 67 13.85 -1.85 -7.18
N ALA A 68 12.58 -1.47 -7.31
CA ALA A 68 12.10 -0.14 -6.92
C ALA A 68 12.13 0.05 -5.39
N PHE A 69 11.74 -0.97 -4.63
CA PHE A 69 11.82 -0.97 -3.17
C PHE A 69 13.27 -0.91 -2.68
N GLN A 70 14.17 -1.72 -3.25
CA GLN A 70 15.60 -1.70 -2.92
C GLN A 70 16.23 -0.33 -3.22
N GLN A 71 15.94 0.24 -4.39
CA GLN A 71 16.42 1.58 -4.75
C GLN A 71 15.89 2.64 -3.78
N PHE A 72 14.62 2.56 -3.39
CA PHE A 72 14.04 3.48 -2.42
C PHE A 72 14.75 3.37 -1.05
N PHE A 73 14.87 2.15 -0.51
CA PHE A 73 15.46 1.94 0.80
C PHE A 73 16.96 2.26 0.85
N ALA A 74 17.68 2.09 -0.26
CA ALA A 74 19.08 2.50 -0.37
C ALA A 74 19.26 4.03 -0.39
N ALA A 75 18.26 4.79 -0.85
CA ALA A 75 18.33 6.24 -1.03
C ALA A 75 17.60 7.04 0.07
N SER A 76 16.93 6.38 1.03
CA SER A 76 16.02 7.03 1.98
C SER A 76 16.44 6.83 3.44
N ASP A 77 16.64 7.96 4.12
CA ASP A 77 16.82 8.00 5.58
C ASP A 77 15.48 8.08 6.33
N LEU A 78 14.34 8.08 5.63
CA LEU A 78 12.98 8.19 6.20
C LEU A 78 12.48 6.85 6.79
N GLY A 79 13.33 6.14 7.53
CA GLY A 79 12.98 4.90 8.20
C GLY A 79 12.42 3.84 7.25
N GLY A 80 11.22 3.35 7.55
CA GLY A 80 10.52 2.32 6.77
C GLY A 80 9.53 2.85 5.73
N VAL A 81 9.39 4.17 5.55
CA VAL A 81 8.44 4.73 4.56
C VAL A 81 8.83 4.27 3.16
N PHE A 82 7.88 4.11 2.24
CA PHE A 82 8.15 3.90 0.82
C PHE A 82 7.09 4.55 -0.07
N ALA A 83 7.44 4.76 -1.35
CA ALA A 83 6.52 5.15 -2.40
C ALA A 83 6.73 4.28 -3.65
N LEU A 84 5.64 3.70 -4.18
CA LEU A 84 5.61 2.96 -5.44
C LEU A 84 4.79 3.74 -6.47
N HIS A 85 5.32 3.82 -7.69
CA HIS A 85 4.59 4.25 -8.88
C HIS A 85 4.58 3.11 -9.89
N ALA A 86 3.41 2.70 -10.35
CA ALA A 86 3.23 1.61 -11.31
C ALA A 86 2.17 1.97 -12.36
N PHE A 87 2.41 1.55 -13.60
CA PHE A 87 1.42 1.63 -14.67
C PHE A 87 0.89 0.23 -14.99
N ILE A 88 -0.42 0.06 -14.93
CA ILE A 88 -1.08 -1.23 -15.21
C ILE A 88 -2.02 -1.08 -16.40
N SER A 89 -1.75 -1.85 -17.47
CA SER A 89 -2.66 -1.99 -18.60
C SER A 89 -3.87 -2.82 -18.16
N VAL A 90 -5.07 -2.25 -18.26
CA VAL A 90 -6.32 -2.97 -18.00
C VAL A 90 -6.87 -3.42 -19.34
N MET A 91 -7.05 -4.72 -19.55
CA MET A 91 -7.75 -5.21 -20.74
C MET A 91 -9.25 -4.93 -20.57
N GLY A 92 -9.81 -4.00 -21.36
CA GLY A 92 -11.22 -3.59 -21.29
C GLY A 92 -11.41 -2.08 -21.25
N ASN A 93 -12.63 -1.61 -20.96
CA ASN A 93 -12.92 -0.17 -20.84
C ASN A 93 -12.51 0.35 -19.44
N PRO A 94 -11.46 1.18 -19.30
CA PRO A 94 -11.01 1.69 -17.99
C PRO A 94 -12.07 2.57 -17.29
N ALA A 95 -13.09 3.04 -18.02
CA ALA A 95 -14.24 3.73 -17.43
C ALA A 95 -15.04 2.86 -16.44
N GLN A 96 -14.89 1.53 -16.49
CA GLN A 96 -15.58 0.58 -15.62
C GLN A 96 -14.90 0.42 -14.24
N VAL A 97 -13.62 0.78 -14.10
CA VAL A 97 -12.88 0.64 -12.83
C VAL A 97 -13.41 1.63 -11.80
N ARG A 98 -14.01 1.19 -10.70
CA ARG A 98 -14.53 2.11 -9.68
C ARG A 98 -13.47 3.16 -9.26
N PRO A 99 -13.81 4.46 -9.25
CA PRO A 99 -12.87 5.50 -8.82
C PRO A 99 -12.38 5.21 -7.41
N LEU A 100 -11.06 5.20 -7.22
CA LEU A 100 -10.48 5.06 -5.90
C LEU A 100 -10.75 6.35 -5.13
N ARG A 101 -11.66 6.28 -4.16
CA ARG A 101 -11.84 7.36 -3.19
C ARG A 101 -10.79 7.12 -2.11
N SER A 102 -9.84 8.04 -1.95
CA SER A 102 -8.94 8.01 -0.80
C SER A 102 -9.79 8.16 0.47
N LYS A 103 -10.05 7.04 1.12
CA LYS A 103 -10.37 6.92 2.54
C LYS A 103 -9.73 5.63 2.99
N SER A 104 -8.50 5.73 3.49
CA SER A 104 -7.87 4.70 4.31
C SER A 104 -8.77 4.50 5.53
N ARG A 105 -9.78 3.62 5.41
CA ARG A 105 -10.57 3.11 6.52
C ARG A 105 -10.13 1.67 6.72
N MET A 106 -9.04 1.50 7.45
CA MET A 106 -8.91 0.31 8.27
C MET A 106 -10.16 0.30 9.16
N GLN A 107 -10.97 -0.75 9.11
CA GLN A 107 -12.02 -0.94 10.11
C GLN A 107 -11.30 -1.09 11.45
N GLN A 108 -11.05 0.04 12.10
CA GLN A 108 -10.66 0.09 13.50
C GLN A 108 -11.95 -0.25 14.25
N GLU A 109 -12.11 -1.52 14.57
CA GLU A 109 -13.11 -1.94 15.53
C GLU A 109 -12.84 -1.11 16.80
N PRO A 110 -13.81 -0.33 17.32
CA PRO A 110 -13.58 0.38 18.55
C PRO A 110 -13.43 -0.67 19.65
N LEU A 111 -12.23 -0.74 20.25
CA LEU A 111 -12.06 -1.33 21.57
C LEU A 111 -13.13 -0.68 22.45
N ARG A 112 -14.18 -1.46 22.77
CA ARG A 112 -15.24 -1.02 23.66
C ARG A 112 -14.57 -0.60 24.96
N ARG A 113 -14.67 0.68 25.31
CA ARG A 113 -14.42 1.15 26.68
C ARG A 113 -15.51 0.58 27.58
N ALA A 114 -15.27 -0.64 28.04
CA ALA A 114 -15.78 -1.28 29.24
C ALA A 114 -14.71 -2.35 29.48
N ASP A 115 -13.63 -2.04 30.19
CA ASP A 115 -13.64 -1.93 31.64
C ASP A 115 -12.69 -0.81 32.13
N TYR A 116 -13.29 0.26 32.61
CA TYR A 116 -12.69 1.12 33.63
C TYR A 116 -13.82 1.46 34.59
N ALA A 117 -14.17 0.50 35.44
CA ALA A 117 -14.97 0.74 36.63
C ALA A 117 -14.75 -0.40 37.64
N SER A 118 -14.26 0.03 38.81
CA SER A 118 -14.09 -0.65 40.10
C SER A 118 -12.85 -1.53 40.28
#